data_AF-A0A0P9E728-F1
#
_entry.id   AF-A0A0P9E728-F1
#
_cell.length_a   1.000
_cell.length_b   1.000
_cell.length_c   1.000
_cell.angle_alpha   90.00
_cell.angle_beta   90.00
_cell.angle_gamma   90.00
#
_symmetry.space_group_name_H-M   'P 1'
#
loop_
_entity.id
_entity.type
_entity.pdbx_description
1 polymer ?
#
loop_
_entity_poly.entity_id
_entity_poly.type
_entity_poly.pdbx_seq_one_letter_code
_entity_poly.pdbx_strand_id
1 'polypeptide(L)' 'MFISSSGLTLMTTKIVEKTFEALFALEDLREVLRKTAPFHSLTKEQKEEVKAILNKVRKALDEIEEGFK' A
#
# COMPACT_ATOMS: atom_id res chain seq x y z
N MET A 1 3.99 -36.61 0.20
CA MET A 1 3.74 -35.32 0.87
C MET A 1 3.16 -34.38 -0.17
N PHE A 2 1.84 -34.31 -0.28
CA PHE A 2 1.16 -33.41 -1.22
C PHE A 2 0.99 -32.06 -0.52
N ILE A 3 1.86 -31.10 -0.83
CA ILE A 3 1.55 -29.71 -0.54
C ILE A 3 0.42 -29.36 -1.51
N SER A 4 -0.77 -29.14 -0.96
CA SER A 4 -1.96 -28.78 -1.73
C SER A 4 -1.66 -27.55 -2.59
N SER A 5 -1.65 -27.71 -3.91
CA SER A 5 -1.48 -26.65 -4.90
C SER A 5 -2.42 -25.46 -4.66
N SER A 6 -3.53 -25.67 -3.96
CA SER A 6 -4.53 -24.65 -3.62
C SER A 6 -4.01 -23.59 -2.65
N GLY A 7 -3.13 -23.94 -1.72
CA GLY A 7 -2.60 -23.00 -0.71
C GLY A 7 -1.59 -22.01 -1.30
N LEU A 8 -0.76 -22.48 -2.24
CA LEU A 8 0.26 -21.69 -2.90
C LEU A 8 -0.37 -20.62 -3.83
N THR A 9 -1.44 -20.98 -4.52
CA THR A 9 -2.16 -20.06 -5.42
C THR A 9 -2.85 -18.95 -4.64
N LEU A 10 -3.48 -19.26 -3.50
CA LEU A 10 -4.18 -18.27 -2.66
C LEU A 10 -3.22 -17.24 -2.06
N MET A 11 -2.05 -17.69 -1.59
CA MET A 11 -0.98 -16.81 -1.08
C MET A 11 -0.47 -15.87 -2.17
N THR A 12 -0.25 -16.38 -3.38
CA THR A 12 0.20 -15.57 -4.52
C THR A 12 -0.85 -14.52 -4.92
N THR A 13 -2.13 -14.89 -4.96
CA THR A 13 -3.23 -13.95 -5.25
C THR A 13 -3.30 -12.83 -4.22
N LYS A 14 -3.20 -13.15 -2.92
CA LYS A 14 -3.20 -12.15 -1.85
C LYS A 14 -2.04 -11.15 -1.99
N ILE A 15 -0.84 -11.63 -2.31
CA ILE A 15 0.34 -10.77 -2.52
C ILE A 15 0.12 -9.82 -3.70
N VAL A 16 -0.45 -10.32 -4.80
CA VAL A 16 -0.79 -9.49 -5.96
C VAL A 16 -1.80 -8.41 -5.59
N GLU A 17 -2.88 -8.77 -4.90
CA GLU A 17 -3.90 -7.81 -4.45
C GLU A 17 -3.30 -6.72 -3.55
N LYS A 18 -2.49 -7.13 -2.56
CA LYS A 18 -1.82 -6.18 -1.64
C LYS A 18 -0.83 -5.28 -2.36
N THR A 19 -0.20 -5.76 -3.43
CA THR A 19 0.67 -4.94 -4.27
C THR A 19 -0.12 -3.83 -4.95
N PHE A 20 -1.30 -4.13 -5.50
CA PHE A 20 -2.18 -3.11 -6.06
C PHE A 20 -2.72 -2.15 -5.01
N GLU A 21 -3.09 -2.64 -3.81
CA GLU A 21 -3.49 -1.77 -2.69
C GLU A 21 -2.39 -0.76 -2.35
N ALA A 22 -1.13 -1.20 -2.27
CA ALA A 22 0.01 -0.32 -2.01
C ALA A 22 0.20 0.71 -3.14
N LEU A 23 0.10 0.28 -4.41
CA LEU A 23 0.23 1.18 -5.57
C LEU A 23 -0.87 2.24 -5.59
N PHE A 24 -2.13 1.87 -5.33
CA PHE A 24 -3.23 2.84 -5.29
C PHE A 24 -3.09 3.81 -4.12
N ALA A 25 -2.64 3.36 -2.95
CA ALA A 25 -2.35 4.26 -1.85
C ALA A 25 -1.19 5.24 -2.20
N LEU A 26 -0.16 4.78 -2.90
CA LEU A 26 0.92 5.66 -3.37
C LEU A 26 0.45 6.65 -4.45
N GLU A 27 -0.51 6.25 -5.30
CA GLU A 27 -1.18 7.13 -6.26
C GLU A 27 -1.91 8.28 -5.54
N ASP A 28 -2.68 7.95 -4.50
CA ASP A 28 -3.36 8.94 -3.66
C ASP A 28 -2.37 9.90 -3.01
N LEU A 29 -1.26 9.37 -2.47
CA LEU A 29 -0.18 10.18 -1.90
C LEU A 29 0.39 11.16 -2.93
N ARG A 30 0.66 10.67 -4.14
CA ARG A 30 1.17 11.51 -5.24
C ARG A 30 0.19 12.63 -5.55
N GLU A 31 -1.12 12.38 -5.61
CA GLU A 31 -2.11 13.42 -5.87
C GLU A 31 -2.18 14.47 -4.77
N VAL A 32 -2.11 14.07 -3.49
CA VAL A 32 -2.04 15.03 -2.37
C VAL A 32 -0.81 15.92 -2.53
N LEU A 33 0.36 15.34 -2.79
CA LEU A 33 1.61 16.09 -2.98
C LEU A 33 1.56 16.99 -4.22
N ARG A 34 0.97 16.52 -5.32
CA ARG A 34 0.80 17.31 -6.55
C ARG A 34 -0.01 18.57 -6.32
N LYS A 35 -1.10 18.49 -5.53
CA LYS A 35 -1.94 19.64 -5.16
C LYS A 35 -1.21 20.68 -4.31
N THR A 36 -0.09 20.32 -3.71
CA THR A 36 0.73 21.26 -2.91
C THR A 36 1.81 21.97 -3.71
N ALA A 37 1.97 21.67 -5.00
CA ALA A 37 2.94 22.36 -5.86
C ALA A 37 2.62 23.87 -5.99
N PRO A 38 3.63 24.74 -6.17
CA PRO A 38 5.08 24.43 -6.21
C PRO A 38 5.74 24.42 -4.82
N PHE A 39 5.06 24.91 -3.78
CA PHE A 39 5.68 25.17 -2.47
C PHE A 39 5.70 23.96 -1.54
N HIS A 40 4.95 22.91 -1.88
CA HIS A 40 4.83 21.65 -1.15
C HIS A 40 4.45 21.79 0.34
N SER A 41 3.79 22.90 0.68
CA SER A 41 3.30 23.15 2.03
C SER A 41 1.99 22.41 2.26
N LEU A 42 2.00 21.46 3.19
CA LEU A 42 0.81 20.72 3.60
C LEU A 42 0.06 21.46 4.72
N THR A 43 -1.26 21.59 4.58
CA THR A 43 -2.12 21.98 5.70
C THR A 43 -2.13 20.92 6.79
N LYS A 44 -2.71 21.22 7.97
CA LYS A 44 -2.83 20.24 9.05
C LYS A 44 -3.64 19.02 8.59
N GLU A 45 -4.71 19.25 7.85
CA GLU A 45 -5.60 18.22 7.32
C GLU A 45 -4.86 17.34 6.29
N GLN A 46 -4.13 17.96 5.36
CA GLN A 46 -3.33 17.22 4.38
C GLN A 46 -2.21 16.41 5.03
N LYS A 47 -1.62 16.89 6.14
CA LYS A 47 -0.64 16.11 6.91
C LYS A 47 -1.26 14.85 7.51
N GLU A 48 -2.48 14.95 8.06
CA GLU A 48 -3.19 13.78 8.58
C GLU A 48 -3.62 12.82 7.46
N GLU A 49 -4.03 13.36 6.30
CA GLU A 49 -4.31 12.57 5.09
C GLU A 49 -3.06 11.79 4.62
N VAL A 50 -1.91 12.46 4.49
CA VAL A 50 -0.64 11.83 4.12
C VAL A 50 -0.26 10.73 5.12
N LYS A 51 -0.40 10.98 6.44
CA LYS A 51 -0.12 9.95 7.46
C LYS A 51 -1.03 8.74 7.31
N ALA A 52 -2.31 8.95 7.05
CA ALA A 52 -3.27 7.87 6.86
C ALA A 52 -2.92 7.03 5.62
N ILE A 53 -2.56 7.69 4.50
CA ILE A 53 -2.12 7.03 3.28
C ILE A 53 -0.84 6.22 3.52
N LEU A 54 0.18 6.81 4.16
CA LEU A 54 1.42 6.11 4.48
C LEU A 54 1.18 4.89 5.37
N ASN A 55 0.25 4.96 6.32
CA ASN A 55 -0.12 3.81 7.14
C ASN A 55 -0.80 2.69 6.34
N LYS A 56 -1.60 3.02 5.31
CA LYS A 56 -2.16 2.01 4.39
C LYS A 56 -1.05 1.32 3.60
N VAL A 57 -0.11 2.08 3.06
CA VAL A 57 1.05 1.54 2.33
C VAL A 57 1.85 0.59 3.22
N ARG A 58 2.19 1.00 4.45
CA ARG A 58 2.94 0.14 5.38
C ARG A 58 2.24 -1.18 5.65
N LYS A 59 0.94 -1.15 5.97
CA LYS A 59 0.17 -2.38 6.21
C LYS A 59 0.14 -3.31 5.00
N ALA A 60 -0.04 -2.76 3.80
CA ALA A 60 -0.01 -3.55 2.58
C ALA A 60 1.35 -4.20 2.36
N LEU A 61 2.45 -3.47 2.61
CA LEU A 61 3.81 -4.02 2.53
C LEU A 61 4.08 -5.07 3.61
N ASP A 62 3.62 -4.87 4.85
CA ASP A 62 3.75 -5.84 5.93
C ASP A 62 3.07 -7.17 5.54
N GLU A 63 1.84 -7.11 4.99
CA GLU A 63 1.12 -8.30 4.51
C GLU A 63 1.81 -8.99 3.32
N ILE A 64 2.45 -8.23 2.43
CA ILE A 64 3.26 -8.78 1.33
C ILE A 64 4.48 -9.51 1.90
N GLU A 65 5.19 -8.89 2.84
CA GLU A 65 6.40 -9.47 3.46
C GLU A 65 6.07 -10.74 4.26
N GLU A 66 4.97 -10.75 5.01
CA GLU A 66 4.44 -11.95 5.66
C GLU A 66 4.16 -13.07 4.66
N GLY A 67 3.70 -12.72 3.46
CA GLY A 67 3.53 -13.64 2.34
C GLY A 67 4.83 -14.16 1.72
N PHE A 68 6.01 -13.83 2.24
CA PHE A 68 7.28 -14.43 1.79
C PHE A 68 8.09 -15.05 2.94
N LYS A 69 7.60 -14.97 4.18
CA LYS A 69 8.19 -15.60 5.37
C LYS A 69 7.72 -17.05 5.50
#